data_AF-A0A5B8U0L3-F1
#
_entry.id   AF-A0A5B8U0L3-F1
#
_cell.length_a   1.000
_cell.length_b   1.000
_cell.length_c   1.000
_cell.angle_alpha   90.00
_cell.angle_beta   90.00
_cell.angle_gamma   90.00
#
_symmetry.space_group_name_H-M   'P 1'
#
loop_
_entity.id
_entity.type
_entity.pdbx_description
1 polymer ?
#
loop_
_entity_poly.entity_id
_entity_poly.type
_entity_poly.pdbx_seq_one_letter_code
_entity_poly.pdbx_strand_id
1 'polypeptide(L)' 'MSPDGAGGWPIDPDERLARLVHDLRTPLTIVQGFAELLDRSAAKLDDAKRTEYLGRIAAAGREMKDILDSEREDRLSR' A
#
# COMPACT_ATOMS: atom_id res chain seq x y z
N MET A 1 9.15 -37.86 21.04
CA MET A 1 9.39 -37.21 19.73
C MET A 1 8.05 -37.09 19.04
N SER A 2 7.46 -35.90 19.08
CA SER A 2 6.28 -35.53 18.30
C SER A 2 6.59 -34.20 17.62
N PRO A 3 6.42 -34.07 16.30
CA PRO A 3 6.57 -32.80 15.63
C PRO A 3 5.19 -32.11 15.65
N ASP A 4 4.98 -31.22 16.62
CA ASP A 4 3.86 -30.28 16.57
C ASP A 4 4.13 -29.27 15.45
N GLY A 5 3.63 -29.62 14.26
CA GLY A 5 3.46 -28.72 13.13
C GLY A 5 2.18 -27.91 13.32
N ALA A 6 2.21 -26.94 14.24
CA ALA A 6 1.21 -25.88 14.31
C ALA A 6 1.87 -24.59 13.86
N GLY A 7 1.38 -24.03 12.74
CA GLY A 7 1.86 -22.81 12.13
C GLY A 7 1.94 -21.67 13.14
N GLY A 8 3.17 -21.35 13.54
CA GLY A 8 3.45 -20.14 14.28
C GLY A 8 3.19 -18.95 13.36
N TRP A 9 2.16 -18.18 13.66
CA TRP A 9 2.01 -16.82 13.15
C TRP A 9 3.36 -16.09 13.33
N PRO A 10 3.82 -15.23 12.41
CA PRO A 10 4.99 -14.39 12.66
C PRO A 10 4.85 -13.61 13.97
N ILE A 11 5.59 -14.05 14.98
CA ILE A 11 5.70 -13.39 16.29
C ILE A 11 6.69 -12.22 16.20
N ASP A 12 7.58 -12.24 15.21
CA ASP A 12 8.66 -11.28 15.06
C ASP A 12 8.16 -9.90 14.55
N PRO A 13 8.35 -8.82 15.34
CA PRO A 13 8.04 -7.45 14.91
C PRO A 13 8.71 -7.03 13.60
N ASP A 14 9.93 -7.51 13.33
CA ASP A 14 10.69 -7.14 12.13
C ASP A 14 10.09 -7.77 10.88
N GLU A 15 9.62 -9.03 10.96
CA GLU A 15 8.93 -9.68 9.84
C GLU A 15 7.58 -9.02 9.52
N ARG A 16 6.90 -8.47 10.53
CA ARG A 16 5.64 -7.73 10.33
C ARG A 16 5.91 -6.37 9.71
N LEU A 17 6.93 -5.67 10.20
CA LEU A 17 7.37 -4.41 9.60
C LEU A 17 7.79 -4.60 8.14
N ALA A 18 8.53 -5.68 7.84
CA ALA A 18 8.95 -6.00 6.48
C ALA A 18 7.75 -6.21 5.54
N ARG A 19 6.70 -6.90 6.01
CA ARG A 19 5.44 -7.07 5.27
C ARG A 19 4.72 -5.75 5.05
N LEU A 20 4.53 -4.96 6.11
CA LEU A 20 3.89 -3.65 6.00
C LEU A 20 4.60 -2.75 4.98
N VAL A 21 5.95 -2.69 5.02
CA VAL A 21 6.76 -1.92 4.08
C VAL A 21 6.63 -2.45 2.65
N HIS A 22 6.60 -3.78 2.47
CA HIS A 22 6.40 -4.40 1.17
C HIS A 22 5.04 -4.00 0.58
N ASP A 23 3.98 -4.10 1.37
CA ASP A 23 2.61 -3.87 0.92
C ASP A 23 2.37 -2.38 0.62
N LEU A 24 2.96 -1.46 1.39
CA LEU A 24 2.90 -0.02 1.12
C LEU A 24 3.71 0.41 -0.12
N ARG A 25 4.73 -0.34 -0.53
CA ARG A 25 5.59 0.03 -1.66
C ARG A 25 4.81 0.12 -2.97
N THR A 26 3.88 -0.80 -3.19
CA THR A 26 3.07 -0.86 -4.42
C THR A 26 2.22 0.39 -4.62
N PRO A 27 1.30 0.74 -3.69
CA PRO A 27 0.48 1.95 -3.85
C PRO A 27 1.30 3.23 -3.78
N LEU A 28 2.42 3.27 -3.04
CA LEU A 28 3.33 4.43 -3.07
C LEU A 28 3.95 4.65 -4.45
N THR A 29 4.39 3.57 -5.11
CA THR A 29 4.92 3.61 -6.49
C THR A 29 3.87 4.15 -7.46
N ILE A 30 2.60 3.78 -7.28
CA ILE A 30 1.48 4.27 -8.09
C ILE A 30 1.30 5.78 -7.87
N VAL A 31 1.25 6.25 -6.63
CA VAL A 31 1.13 7.68 -6.31
C VAL A 31 2.25 8.48 -6.96
N GLN A 32 3.50 8.06 -6.79
CA GLN A 32 4.67 8.73 -7.34
C GLN A 32 4.62 8.77 -8.87
N GLY A 33 4.37 7.63 -9.52
CA GLY A 33 4.33 7.53 -10.98
C GLY A 33 3.25 8.41 -11.60
N PHE A 34 2.02 8.39 -11.08
CA PHE A 34 0.95 9.23 -11.61
C PHE A 34 1.13 10.71 -11.28
N ALA A 35 1.71 11.05 -10.13
CA ALA A 35 2.07 12.43 -9.81
C ALA A 35 3.13 12.98 -10.77
N GLU A 36 4.17 12.20 -11.09
CA GLU A 36 5.18 12.58 -12.09
C GLU A 36 4.61 12.71 -13.51
N LEU A 37 3.64 11.86 -13.88
CA LEU A 37 2.96 11.96 -15.18
C LEU A 37 2.12 13.23 -15.27
N LEU A 38 1.40 13.57 -14.19
CA LEU A 38 0.63 14.82 -14.09
C LEU A 38 1.54 16.05 -14.18
N ASP A 39 2.68 16.05 -13.48
CA ASP A 39 3.63 17.17 -13.48
C ASP A 39 4.28 17.36 -14.86
N ARG A 40 4.86 16.29 -15.42
CA ARG A 40 5.56 16.35 -16.73
C ARG A 40 4.65 16.66 -17.91
N SER A 41 3.37 16.29 -17.83
CA SER A 41 2.43 16.39 -18.95
C SER A 41 1.29 17.37 -18.69
N ALA A 42 1.41 18.24 -17.68
CA ALA A 42 0.31 19.09 -17.21
C ALA A 42 -0.36 19.91 -18.33
N ALA A 43 0.41 20.44 -19.29
CA ALA A 43 -0.12 21.23 -20.41
C ALA A 43 -0.63 20.39 -21.60
N LYS A 44 -0.37 19.07 -21.62
CA LYS A 44 -0.68 18.15 -22.73
C LYS A 44 -1.78 17.14 -22.40
N LEU A 45 -2.16 17.03 -21.13
CA LEU A 45 -3.24 16.15 -20.69
C LEU A 45 -4.58 16.85 -20.89
N ASP A 46 -5.49 16.17 -21.58
CA ASP A 46 -6.91 16.49 -21.54
C ASP A 46 -7.48 16.26 -20.12
N ASP A 47 -8.65 16.84 -19.88
CA ASP A 47 -9.29 16.79 -18.56
C ASP A 47 -9.68 15.35 -18.15
N ALA A 48 -9.97 14.49 -19.11
CA ALA A 48 -10.32 13.10 -18.86
C ALA A 48 -9.12 12.33 -18.29
N LYS A 49 -7.94 12.42 -18.93
CA LYS A 49 -6.71 11.80 -18.44
C LYS A 49 -6.24 12.40 -17.14
N ARG A 50 -6.37 13.71 -16.96
CA ARG A 50 -6.06 14.36 -15.67
C ARG A 50 -6.91 13.79 -14.55
N THR A 51 -8.22 13.65 -14.79
CA THR A 51 -9.17 13.05 -13.83
C THR A 51 -8.85 11.59 -13.56
N GLU A 52 -8.51 10.82 -14.59
CA GLU A 52 -8.09 9.42 -14.46
C GLU A 52 -6.85 9.29 -13.56
N TYR A 53 -5.81 10.08 -13.81
CA TYR A 53 -4.56 10.02 -13.04
C TYR A 53 -4.76 10.44 -11.58
N LEU A 54 -5.54 11.50 -11.34
CA LEU A 54 -5.95 11.89 -10.00
C LEU A 54 -6.75 10.77 -9.30
N GLY A 55 -7.62 10.08 -10.03
CA GLY A 55 -8.36 8.92 -9.55
C GLY A 55 -7.44 7.77 -9.14
N ARG A 56 -6.40 7.48 -9.92
CA ARG A 56 -5.38 6.46 -9.62
C ARG A 56 -4.60 6.81 -8.35
N ILE A 57 -4.18 8.06 -8.21
CA ILE A 57 -3.51 8.56 -6.99
C ILE A 57 -4.42 8.42 -5.77
N ALA A 58 -5.67 8.85 -5.88
CA ALA A 58 -6.62 8.79 -4.77
C ALA A 58 -6.96 7.34 -4.37
N ALA A 59 -7.05 6.42 -5.33
CA ALA A 59 -7.27 5.00 -5.07
C ALA A 59 -6.08 4.38 -4.32
N ALA A 60 -4.85 4.62 -4.78
CA ALA A 60 -3.65 4.15 -4.09
C ALA A 60 -3.51 4.77 -2.69
N GLY A 61 -3.91 6.03 -2.51
CA GLY A 61 -3.97 6.68 -1.20
C GLY A 61 -4.92 5.98 -0.23
N ARG A 62 -6.08 5.53 -0.71
CA ARG A 62 -7.02 4.74 0.10
C ARG A 62 -6.47 3.35 0.43
N GLU A 63 -5.88 2.68 -0.55
CA GLU A 63 -5.26 1.37 -0.35
C GLU A 63 -4.16 1.41 0.72
N MET A 64 -3.30 2.44 0.73
CA MET A 64 -2.32 2.63 1.81
C MET A 64 -2.97 2.77 3.18
N LYS A 65 -4.08 3.51 3.25
CA LYS A 65 -4.82 3.67 4.50
C LYS A 65 -5.40 2.33 4.97
N ASP A 66 -6.01 1.56 4.07
CA ASP A 66 -6.60 0.26 4.40
C ASP A 66 -5.54 -0.74 4.89
N ILE A 67 -4.34 -0.74 4.31
CA ILE A 67 -3.19 -1.53 4.77
C ILE A 67 -2.81 -1.14 6.21
N LEU A 68 -2.69 0.16 6.49
CA LEU A 68 -2.34 0.67 7.82
C LEU A 68 -3.40 0.36 8.87
N ASP A 69 -4.67 0.52 8.52
CA ASP A 69 -5.80 0.24 9.40
C ASP A 69 -5.87 -1.26 9.72
N SER A 70 -5.66 -2.13 8.73
CA SER A 70 -5.61 -3.59 8.92
C SER A 70 -4.50 -4.02 9.87
N GLU A 71 -3.27 -3.51 9.69
CA GLU A 71 -2.15 -3.82 10.58
C GLU A 71 -2.37 -3.27 12.02
N ARG A 72 -3.07 -2.15 12.16
CA ARG A 72 -3.47 -1.61 13.47
C ARG A 72 -4.51 -2.51 14.16
N GLU A 73 -5.51 -2.99 13.44
CA GLU A 73 -6.53 -3.90 13.97
C GLU A 73 -5.94 -5.24 14.39
N ASP A 74 -5.00 -5.78 13.60
CA ASP A 74 -4.25 -6.99 13.93
C ASP A 74 -3.42 -6.85 15.22
N ARG A 75 -2.95 -5.63 15.53
CA ARG A 75 -2.26 -5.34 16.81
C ARG A 75 -3.19 -5.27 18.01
N LEU A 76 -4.43 -4.83 17.82
CA LEU A 76 -5.41 -4.65 18.90
C LEU A 76 -6.19 -5.94 19.23
N SER A 77 -6.23 -6.88 18.29
CA SER A 77 -6.93 -8.17 18.46
C SER A 77 -6.07 -9.25 19.13
N ARG A 78 -4.87 -8.90 19.63
CA ARG A 78 -3.94 -9.79 20.34
C ARG A 78 -3.78 -9.44 21.81
#